data_AF-A0A965IXY9-F1
#
_entry.id   AF-A0A965IXY9-F1
#
_cell.length_a   1.000
_cell.length_b   1.000
_cell.length_c   1.000
_cell.angle_alpha   90.00
_cell.angle_beta   90.00
_cell.angle_gamma   90.00
#
_symmetry.space_group_name_H-M   'P 1'
#
loop_
_entity.id
_entity.type
_entity.pdbx_description
1 polymer ?
#
loop_
_entity_poly.entity_id
_entity_poly.type
_entity_poly.pdbx_seq_one_letter_code
_entity_poly.pdbx_strand_id
1 'polypeptide(L)'
;MKKLIISIFGVFSFASLNAQQSEFIGNVAPTVSYLVPAPANWVQPKNQVIKPNFKGRDLIEVDNSNTHYPDWAWQQHVTTEKIASASVLWQFQGLGTNLSPPDPTVDADSNVVIQSTNSNGGAVYRIFNKNTGATIANSLTMQSLGGTAGLGDPIVLYYKPARKWFLTEFSSSGNKLFVHVSQTSNPQGAYWTYTFTCTQFPDYPKWSFCQASDAFLVTTNEGGPPTTYAMKLSTLLTGGTSPFIKIAIGYSLNGFGFQSITPVDLEGDNPAPTGMKPLFVRHRDDESHTNGTPDSGTNDWIELWEMTINWTNNTATVAKIQDISIAEIDSKLCGLTSFACIKQPGTTNTLDPLRETVMFKAPMRVFDTHQAMVLCLSTDVDGADRSGVRWIELRRNPGVTTATWIKYQEGTYAPGGCQLLI
;
A
#
# COMPACT_ATOMS: atom_id res chain seq x y z
N MET A 1 30.41 64.84 12.27
CA MET A 1 29.69 63.55 12.25
C MET A 1 30.46 62.58 11.36
N LYS A 2 31.08 61.55 11.96
CA LYS A 2 31.87 60.53 11.26
C LYS A 2 30.92 59.56 10.55
N LYS A 3 31.12 59.32 9.25
CA LYS A 3 30.36 58.33 8.46
C LYS A 3 30.85 56.92 8.82
N LEU A 4 29.96 56.10 9.35
CA LEU A 4 30.19 54.68 9.63
C LEU A 4 29.88 53.89 8.34
N ILE A 5 30.89 53.24 7.76
CA ILE A 5 30.71 52.30 6.65
C ILE A 5 30.44 50.92 7.26
N ILE A 6 29.20 50.45 7.17
CA ILE A 6 28.83 49.08 7.56
C ILE A 6 29.05 48.20 6.34
N SER A 7 30.08 47.35 6.40
CA SER A 7 30.30 46.27 5.43
C SER A 7 29.41 45.10 5.80
N ILE A 8 28.44 44.77 4.94
CA ILE A 8 27.60 43.58 5.05
C ILE A 8 28.39 42.40 4.48
N PHE A 9 28.94 41.56 5.35
CA PHE A 9 29.42 40.22 4.96
C PHE A 9 28.22 39.30 4.81
N GLY A 10 27.82 39.01 3.57
CA GLY A 10 26.86 37.97 3.27
C GLY A 10 27.47 36.60 3.54
N VAL A 11 27.04 35.95 4.61
CA VAL A 11 27.30 34.52 4.82
C VAL A 11 26.33 33.75 3.92
N PHE A 12 26.78 33.42 2.71
CA PHE A 12 26.11 32.42 1.89
C PHE A 12 26.39 31.05 2.54
N SER A 13 25.41 30.57 3.29
CA SER A 13 25.36 29.17 3.70
C SER A 13 25.11 28.35 2.43
N PHE A 14 26.15 27.73 1.89
CA PHE A 14 26.00 26.70 0.87
C PHE A 14 25.37 25.49 1.56
N ALA A 15 24.04 25.42 1.54
CA ALA A 15 23.35 24.16 1.77
C ALA A 15 23.85 23.18 0.71
N SER A 16 24.58 22.15 1.14
CA SER A 16 24.98 21.04 0.30
C SER A 16 23.72 20.41 -0.30
N LEU A 17 23.50 20.64 -1.59
CA LEU A 17 22.53 19.93 -2.42
C LEU A 17 22.99 18.49 -2.56
N ASN A 18 22.66 17.64 -1.59
CA ASN A 18 22.79 16.20 -1.75
C ASN A 18 21.57 15.72 -2.55
N ALA A 19 21.60 15.91 -3.86
CA ALA A 19 20.76 15.13 -4.76
C ALA A 19 21.17 13.65 -4.58
N GLN A 20 20.28 12.82 -4.05
CA GLN A 20 20.54 11.39 -3.93
C GLN A 20 20.65 10.78 -5.32
N GLN A 21 21.78 10.09 -5.54
CA GLN A 21 22.12 9.43 -6.80
C GLN A 21 21.07 8.36 -7.13
N SER A 22 20.57 8.37 -8.36
CA SER A 22 19.97 7.19 -8.99
C SER A 22 20.97 6.64 -10.00
N GLU A 23 21.17 5.33 -9.95
CA GLU A 23 22.06 4.60 -10.85
C GLU A 23 21.23 3.68 -11.73
N PHE A 24 21.37 3.82 -13.04
CA PHE A 24 20.78 2.92 -14.03
C PHE A 24 21.73 1.72 -14.20
N ILE A 25 21.29 0.53 -13.79
CA ILE A 25 22.16 -0.66 -13.67
C ILE A 25 22.19 -1.50 -14.98
N GLY A 26 21.47 -1.07 -16.03
CA GLY A 26 21.53 -1.67 -17.37
C GLY A 26 20.28 -2.43 -17.80
N ASN A 27 20.38 -3.11 -18.95
CA ASN A 27 19.29 -3.86 -19.57
C ASN A 27 19.41 -5.36 -19.27
N VAL A 28 18.33 -6.01 -18.87
CA VAL A 28 18.24 -7.47 -18.75
C VAL A 28 17.00 -7.95 -19.50
N ALA A 29 17.16 -8.97 -20.33
CA ALA A 29 16.07 -9.73 -20.93
C ALA A 29 15.94 -11.05 -20.16
N PRO A 30 14.80 -11.34 -19.49
CA PRO A 30 14.62 -12.62 -18.83
C PRO A 30 14.57 -13.75 -19.86
N THR A 31 15.09 -14.93 -19.47
CA THR A 31 15.06 -16.13 -20.30
C THR A 31 13.63 -16.63 -20.50
N VAL A 32 13.30 -17.01 -21.74
CA VAL A 32 11.98 -17.50 -22.15
C VAL A 32 11.65 -18.80 -21.39
N SER A 33 10.49 -18.86 -20.74
CA SER A 33 9.98 -20.09 -20.10
C SER A 33 8.96 -20.78 -21.02
N TYR A 34 8.92 -22.10 -21.00
CA TYR A 34 7.98 -22.90 -21.80
C TYR A 34 6.76 -23.29 -20.97
N LEU A 35 5.59 -23.26 -21.61
CA LEU A 35 4.31 -23.64 -21.02
C LEU A 35 4.32 -25.13 -20.65
N VAL A 36 4.01 -25.45 -19.39
CA VAL A 36 3.67 -26.82 -18.97
C VAL A 36 2.27 -26.79 -18.36
N PRO A 37 1.30 -27.56 -18.89
CA PRO A 37 -0.04 -27.65 -18.29
C PRO A 37 0.04 -28.09 -16.83
N ALA A 38 -0.68 -27.40 -15.95
CA ALA A 38 -0.84 -27.86 -14.57
C ALA A 38 -1.61 -29.19 -14.56
N PRO A 39 -1.15 -30.23 -13.85
CA PRO A 39 -1.85 -31.50 -13.80
C PRO A 39 -3.19 -31.38 -13.04
N ALA A 40 -4.19 -32.17 -13.45
CA ALA A 40 -5.57 -32.08 -12.96
C ALA A 40 -5.75 -32.27 -11.43
N ASN A 41 -4.74 -32.78 -10.74
CA ASN A 41 -4.74 -32.96 -9.28
C ASN A 41 -4.46 -31.67 -8.48
N TRP A 42 -4.35 -30.51 -9.13
CA TRP A 42 -4.17 -29.20 -8.46
C TRP A 42 -5.51 -28.53 -8.11
N VAL A 43 -6.64 -29.14 -8.51
CA VAL A 43 -7.98 -28.81 -8.02
C VAL A 43 -8.30 -29.73 -6.84
N GLN A 44 -7.66 -29.51 -5.69
CA GLN A 44 -8.03 -30.17 -4.44
C GLN A 44 -8.79 -29.20 -3.53
N PRO A 45 -9.68 -29.69 -2.64
CA PRO A 45 -10.49 -28.84 -1.76
C PRO A 45 -9.63 -27.95 -0.87
N LYS A 46 -10.27 -26.93 -0.27
CA LYS A 46 -9.68 -25.98 0.68
C LYS A 46 -9.02 -26.71 1.85
N ASN A 47 -7.72 -27.01 1.74
CA ASN A 47 -6.93 -27.30 2.92
C ASN A 47 -6.78 -25.98 3.70
N GLN A 48 -7.12 -26.00 4.99
CA GLN A 48 -6.76 -24.89 5.88
C GLN A 48 -5.24 -24.78 5.89
N VAL A 49 -4.73 -23.66 5.36
CA VAL A 49 -3.29 -23.38 5.38
C VAL A 49 -3.03 -22.52 6.61
N ILE A 50 -2.40 -23.12 7.62
CA ILE A 50 -1.93 -22.39 8.80
C ILE A 50 -0.84 -21.43 8.37
N LYS A 51 -1.04 -20.13 8.60
CA LYS A 51 -0.01 -19.11 8.31
C LYS A 51 0.77 -18.81 9.60
N PRO A 52 2.10 -18.98 9.60
CA PRO A 52 2.91 -18.52 10.71
C PRO A 52 2.92 -16.99 10.73
N ASN A 53 2.62 -16.42 11.89
CA ASN A 53 2.76 -14.99 12.14
C ASN A 53 4.19 -14.63 12.50
N PHE A 54 4.56 -13.34 12.35
CA PHE A 54 5.90 -12.76 12.48
C PHE A 54 6.81 -13.51 13.49
N LYS A 55 7.48 -14.56 12.99
CA LYS A 55 8.17 -15.52 13.86
C LYS A 55 9.17 -14.81 14.75
N GLY A 56 8.99 -14.92 16.07
CA GLY A 56 9.92 -14.36 17.06
C GLY A 56 9.67 -12.90 17.45
N ARG A 57 8.56 -12.29 16.99
CA ARG A 57 8.08 -10.97 17.45
C ARG A 57 6.74 -11.04 18.19
N ASP A 58 6.37 -12.24 18.65
CA ASP A 58 5.11 -12.49 19.35
C ASP A 58 5.13 -11.88 20.76
N LEU A 59 4.69 -10.62 20.87
CA LEU A 59 4.37 -10.00 22.15
C LEU A 59 2.86 -10.12 22.36
N ILE A 60 2.45 -10.92 23.35
CA ILE A 60 1.04 -11.05 23.72
C ILE A 60 0.76 -9.99 24.78
N GLU A 61 0.09 -8.92 24.36
CA GLU A 61 -0.61 -8.04 25.28
C GLU A 61 -2.05 -8.55 25.44
N VAL A 62 -2.45 -8.85 26.67
CA VAL A 62 -3.83 -9.18 27.00
C VAL A 62 -4.47 -7.93 27.57
N ASP A 63 -5.32 -7.30 26.77
CA ASP A 63 -6.20 -6.28 27.30
C ASP A 63 -7.42 -6.96 27.93
N ASN A 64 -7.63 -6.71 29.23
CA ASN A 64 -8.80 -7.23 29.96
C ASN A 64 -9.87 -6.14 30.17
N SER A 65 -9.70 -4.98 29.56
CA SER A 65 -10.63 -3.87 29.66
C SER A 65 -11.54 -3.87 28.44
N ASN A 66 -12.78 -4.35 28.60
CA ASN A 66 -13.83 -4.12 27.59
C ASN A 66 -14.26 -2.65 27.74
N THR A 67 -13.48 -1.75 27.12
CA THR A 67 -13.70 -0.31 27.21
C THR A 67 -14.55 0.23 26.08
N HIS A 68 -14.88 -0.58 25.07
CA HIS A 68 -15.47 -0.13 23.83
C HIS A 68 -16.83 -0.75 23.52
N TYR A 69 -17.75 0.02 22.95
CA TYR A 69 -19.02 -0.52 22.48
C TYR A 69 -18.85 -1.36 21.20
N PRO A 70 -19.75 -2.32 20.90
CA PRO A 70 -19.75 -3.01 19.62
C PRO A 70 -19.83 -2.02 18.45
N ASP A 71 -19.07 -2.30 17.40
CA ASP A 71 -19.01 -1.49 16.18
C ASP A 71 -20.42 -1.28 15.59
N TRP A 72 -20.82 -0.01 15.45
CA TRP A 72 -22.16 0.35 14.96
C TRP A 72 -22.42 0.01 13.49
N ALA A 73 -21.36 -0.16 12.70
CA ALA A 73 -21.41 -0.57 11.30
C ALA A 73 -21.22 -2.09 11.13
N TRP A 74 -21.17 -2.86 12.22
CA TRP A 74 -20.93 -4.31 12.18
C TRP A 74 -22.07 -5.10 11.52
N GLN A 75 -21.73 -5.75 10.41
CA GLN A 75 -22.58 -6.70 9.70
C GLN A 75 -22.49 -8.09 10.35
N GLN A 76 -23.31 -8.30 11.39
CA GLN A 76 -23.34 -9.54 12.17
C GLN A 76 -23.95 -10.74 11.41
N HIS A 77 -24.79 -10.46 10.40
CA HIS A 77 -25.50 -11.47 9.64
C HIS A 77 -25.18 -11.36 8.15
N VAL A 78 -25.00 -12.51 7.49
CA VAL A 78 -24.92 -12.56 6.03
C VAL A 78 -26.34 -12.48 5.48
N THR A 79 -26.66 -11.42 4.74
CA THR A 79 -27.89 -11.34 3.96
C THR A 79 -27.83 -12.32 2.79
N THR A 80 -28.83 -13.20 2.69
CA THR A 80 -28.91 -14.26 1.67
C THR A 80 -29.32 -13.78 0.28
N GLU A 81 -29.73 -12.53 0.12
CA GLU A 81 -30.05 -11.97 -1.21
C GLU A 81 -28.77 -11.53 -1.95
N LYS A 82 -28.10 -12.49 -2.57
CA LYS A 82 -27.03 -12.20 -3.53
C LYS A 82 -27.64 -11.78 -4.86
N ILE A 83 -27.66 -10.47 -5.12
CA ILE A 83 -28.24 -9.87 -6.33
C ILE A 83 -27.31 -10.03 -7.55
N ALA A 84 -26.01 -10.29 -7.32
CA ALA A 84 -25.03 -10.58 -8.36
C ALA A 84 -24.26 -11.87 -8.04
N SER A 85 -24.28 -12.84 -8.96
CA SER A 85 -23.45 -14.04 -8.87
C SER A 85 -22.19 -13.88 -9.72
N ALA A 86 -21.02 -13.93 -9.08
CA ALA A 86 -19.75 -14.11 -9.76
C ALA A 86 -19.35 -15.60 -9.69
N SER A 87 -18.96 -16.17 -10.83
CA SER A 87 -18.39 -17.52 -10.88
C SER A 87 -16.87 -17.43 -10.94
N VAL A 88 -16.17 -18.24 -10.13
CA VAL A 88 -14.72 -18.42 -10.25
C VAL A 88 -14.45 -19.12 -11.58
N LEU A 89 -13.79 -18.44 -12.52
CA LEU A 89 -13.43 -19.01 -13.82
C LEU A 89 -12.26 -19.98 -13.70
N TRP A 90 -11.26 -19.62 -12.90
CA TRP A 90 -10.10 -20.44 -12.57
C TRP A 90 -9.47 -19.95 -11.28
N GLN A 91 -8.66 -20.81 -10.67
CA GLN A 91 -7.86 -20.51 -9.48
C GLN A 91 -6.50 -21.20 -9.63
N PHE A 92 -5.51 -20.73 -8.88
CA PHE A 92 -4.16 -21.26 -8.89
C PHE A 92 -3.61 -21.28 -7.48
N GLN A 93 -2.65 -22.16 -7.24
CA GLN A 93 -1.90 -22.12 -5.99
C GLN A 93 -1.01 -20.89 -5.98
N GLY A 94 -1.17 -20.05 -4.96
CA GLY A 94 -0.33 -18.87 -4.76
C GLY A 94 1.15 -19.23 -4.59
N LEU A 95 2.01 -18.24 -4.82
CA LEU A 95 3.44 -18.37 -4.59
C LEU A 95 3.78 -18.47 -3.10
N GLY A 96 4.89 -19.16 -2.81
CA GLY A 96 5.48 -19.21 -1.47
C GLY A 96 4.94 -20.32 -0.58
N THR A 97 5.85 -20.95 0.17
CA THR A 97 5.53 -21.97 1.18
C THR A 97 6.27 -21.63 2.48
N ASN A 98 5.54 -21.65 3.61
CA ASN A 98 6.10 -21.38 4.95
C ASN A 98 6.76 -20.00 5.12
N LEU A 99 6.25 -18.98 4.42
CA LEU A 99 6.73 -17.59 4.52
C LEU A 99 6.04 -16.84 5.65
N SER A 100 6.77 -15.94 6.30
CA SER A 100 6.26 -15.05 7.34
C SER A 100 7.15 -13.80 7.44
N PRO A 101 6.62 -12.61 7.14
CA PRO A 101 5.36 -12.37 6.41
C PRO A 101 5.46 -12.84 4.93
N PRO A 102 4.34 -13.26 4.30
CA PRO A 102 4.33 -13.62 2.89
C PRO A 102 4.28 -12.40 1.94
N ASP A 103 3.70 -11.28 2.36
CA ASP A 103 3.48 -10.05 1.57
C ASP A 103 3.09 -10.29 0.11
N PRO A 104 1.97 -11.01 -0.13
CA PRO A 104 1.51 -11.29 -1.47
C PRO A 104 0.98 -10.02 -2.14
N THR A 105 1.30 -9.85 -3.42
CA THR A 105 0.78 -8.79 -4.27
C THR A 105 0.37 -9.37 -5.62
N VAL A 106 -0.59 -8.74 -6.28
CA VAL A 106 -1.07 -9.17 -7.59
C VAL A 106 -1.61 -7.98 -8.38
N ASP A 107 -1.32 -7.95 -9.68
CA ASP A 107 -2.01 -7.07 -10.62
C ASP A 107 -2.18 -7.78 -11.97
N ALA A 108 -3.05 -7.26 -12.82
CA ALA A 108 -3.48 -7.90 -14.05
C ALA A 108 -3.73 -6.91 -15.19
N ASP A 109 -3.26 -7.23 -16.39
CA ASP A 109 -3.70 -6.56 -17.61
C ASP A 109 -4.88 -7.33 -18.25
N SER A 110 -5.12 -7.17 -19.56
CA SER A 110 -6.17 -7.92 -20.26
C SER A 110 -5.83 -9.39 -20.56
N ASN A 111 -4.56 -9.77 -20.52
CA ASN A 111 -4.03 -11.06 -20.98
C ASN A 111 -3.33 -11.87 -19.88
N VAL A 112 -2.73 -11.21 -18.90
CA VAL A 112 -1.88 -11.84 -17.90
C VAL A 112 -2.15 -11.31 -16.50
N VAL A 113 -1.82 -12.14 -15.52
CA VAL A 113 -1.79 -11.82 -14.09
C VAL A 113 -0.37 -12.03 -13.60
N ILE A 114 0.18 -11.08 -12.86
CA ILE A 114 1.46 -11.22 -12.18
C ILE A 114 1.20 -11.25 -10.69
N GLN A 115 1.59 -12.35 -10.05
CA GLN A 115 1.63 -12.45 -8.59
C GLN A 115 3.08 -12.32 -8.13
N SER A 116 3.32 -11.64 -7.01
CA SER A 116 4.61 -11.66 -6.31
C SER A 116 4.43 -11.90 -4.81
N THR A 117 5.47 -12.37 -4.14
CA THR A 117 5.50 -12.67 -2.69
C THR A 117 6.95 -12.69 -2.21
N ASN A 118 7.17 -12.56 -0.90
CA ASN A 118 8.48 -12.74 -0.29
C ASN A 118 9.07 -14.14 -0.58
N SER A 119 10.38 -14.26 -0.51
CA SER A 119 11.07 -15.54 -0.55
C SER A 119 12.36 -15.50 0.26
N ASN A 120 13.06 -16.64 0.36
CA ASN A 120 14.38 -16.66 0.96
C ASN A 120 15.41 -16.04 0.00
N GLY A 121 15.70 -14.75 0.16
CA GLY A 121 16.66 -14.01 -0.67
C GLY A 121 16.04 -12.95 -1.60
N GLY A 122 14.91 -12.35 -1.21
CA GLY A 122 14.22 -11.30 -1.97
C GLY A 122 12.83 -11.75 -2.42
N ALA A 123 12.16 -10.94 -3.24
CA ALA A 123 10.86 -11.30 -3.77
C ALA A 123 10.94 -12.25 -4.98
N VAL A 124 9.87 -13.03 -5.17
CA VAL A 124 9.65 -13.85 -6.37
C VAL A 124 8.33 -13.49 -7.02
N TYR A 125 8.30 -13.49 -8.35
CA TYR A 125 7.09 -13.27 -9.13
C TYR A 125 6.80 -14.43 -10.09
N ARG A 126 5.54 -14.53 -10.53
CA ARG A 126 5.06 -15.52 -11.50
C ARG A 126 4.02 -14.89 -12.40
N ILE A 127 4.05 -15.27 -13.68
CA ILE A 127 3.14 -14.75 -14.70
C ILE A 127 2.18 -15.85 -15.12
N PHE A 128 0.88 -15.55 -15.08
CA PHE A 128 -0.19 -16.43 -15.50
C PHE A 128 -0.95 -15.85 -16.68
N ASN A 129 -1.50 -16.70 -17.53
CA ASN A 129 -2.50 -16.31 -18.51
C ASN A 129 -3.82 -16.03 -17.79
N LYS A 130 -4.37 -14.83 -17.97
CA LYS A 130 -5.58 -14.38 -17.28
C LYS A 130 -6.86 -15.10 -17.74
N ASN A 131 -6.86 -15.65 -18.95
CA ASN A 131 -8.04 -16.31 -19.50
C ASN A 131 -8.07 -17.80 -19.15
N THR A 132 -6.91 -18.45 -19.08
CA THR A 132 -6.81 -19.91 -18.87
C THR A 132 -6.28 -20.31 -17.51
N GLY A 133 -5.67 -19.39 -16.76
CA GLY A 133 -4.93 -19.68 -15.53
C GLY A 133 -3.60 -20.40 -15.73
N ALA A 134 -3.20 -20.68 -16.98
CA ALA A 134 -1.95 -21.38 -17.28
C ALA A 134 -0.73 -20.53 -16.91
N THR A 135 0.31 -21.15 -16.34
CA THR A 135 1.58 -20.48 -16.05
C THR A 135 2.31 -20.14 -17.36
N ILE A 136 2.63 -18.86 -17.55
CA ILE A 136 3.42 -18.33 -18.67
C ILE A 136 4.91 -18.33 -18.33
N ALA A 137 5.25 -17.80 -17.16
CA ALA A 137 6.60 -17.84 -16.61
C ALA A 137 6.55 -18.51 -15.24
N ASN A 138 7.51 -19.38 -14.95
CA ASN A 138 7.66 -20.03 -13.64
C ASN A 138 7.95 -19.01 -12.53
N SER A 139 8.18 -19.48 -11.30
CA SER A 139 8.64 -18.59 -10.23
C SER A 139 10.02 -18.03 -10.58
N LEU A 140 10.12 -16.71 -10.72
CA LEU A 140 11.35 -16.00 -11.02
C LEU A 140 11.68 -15.06 -9.85
N THR A 141 12.95 -14.95 -9.50
CA THR A 141 13.41 -13.95 -8.50
C THR A 141 13.31 -12.56 -9.10
N MET A 142 12.93 -11.54 -8.33
CA MET A 142 12.87 -10.17 -8.84
C MET A 142 14.23 -9.69 -9.37
N GLN A 143 15.34 -10.16 -8.78
CA GLN A 143 16.70 -9.96 -9.28
C GLN A 143 16.88 -10.31 -10.77
N SER A 144 16.09 -11.25 -11.33
CA SER A 144 16.20 -11.59 -12.75
C SER A 144 15.74 -10.48 -13.70
N LEU A 145 15.07 -9.44 -13.17
CA LEU A 145 14.72 -8.22 -13.89
C LEU A 145 15.89 -7.21 -13.94
N GLY A 146 16.97 -7.49 -13.21
CA GLY A 146 18.21 -6.71 -13.18
C GLY A 146 18.59 -6.22 -11.79
N GLY A 147 19.85 -5.79 -11.62
CA GLY A 147 20.35 -5.25 -10.36
C GLY A 147 20.77 -6.29 -9.33
N THR A 148 20.79 -5.88 -8.06
CA THR A 148 21.11 -6.74 -6.91
C THR A 148 19.84 -7.36 -6.33
N ALA A 149 19.97 -8.50 -5.64
CA ALA A 149 18.85 -9.09 -4.92
C ALA A 149 18.29 -8.14 -3.84
N GLY A 150 16.96 -8.02 -3.78
CA GLY A 150 16.26 -7.38 -2.67
C GLY A 150 16.12 -8.29 -1.44
N LEU A 151 15.22 -7.89 -0.55
CA LEU A 151 14.92 -8.61 0.68
C LEU A 151 13.44 -8.93 0.86
N GLY A 152 12.53 -8.15 0.26
CA GLY A 152 11.10 -8.42 0.35
C GLY A 152 10.20 -7.21 0.09
N ASP A 153 8.96 -7.35 0.56
CA ASP A 153 7.79 -6.50 0.35
C ASP A 153 7.54 -6.17 -1.11
N PRO A 154 7.28 -7.20 -1.94
CA PRO A 154 7.02 -6.94 -3.34
C PRO A 154 5.71 -6.21 -3.55
N ILE A 155 5.71 -5.27 -4.48
CA ILE A 155 4.50 -4.68 -5.04
C ILE A 155 4.51 -4.81 -6.56
N VAL A 156 3.43 -5.37 -7.10
CA VAL A 156 3.19 -5.51 -8.54
C VAL A 156 2.09 -4.52 -8.91
N LEU A 157 2.35 -3.69 -9.92
CA LEU A 157 1.37 -2.73 -10.44
C LEU A 157 1.36 -2.75 -11.97
N TYR A 158 0.19 -2.60 -12.55
CA TYR A 158 0.01 -2.40 -13.98
C TYR A 158 -0.44 -0.97 -14.28
N TYR A 159 0.46 -0.17 -14.85
CA TYR A 159 0.16 1.18 -15.30
C TYR A 159 -0.57 1.14 -16.66
N LYS A 160 -1.90 1.13 -16.59
CA LYS A 160 -2.79 0.94 -17.74
C LYS A 160 -2.58 1.93 -18.90
N PRO A 161 -2.41 3.26 -18.69
CA PRO A 161 -2.34 4.21 -19.81
C PRO A 161 -1.15 4.00 -20.75
N ALA A 162 0.01 3.62 -20.21
CA ALA A 162 1.18 3.29 -21.04
C ALA A 162 1.36 1.79 -21.26
N ARG A 163 0.52 0.96 -20.64
CA ARG A 163 0.59 -0.51 -20.64
C ARG A 163 1.96 -1.01 -20.18
N LYS A 164 2.32 -0.66 -18.94
CA LYS A 164 3.64 -0.93 -18.36
C LYS A 164 3.49 -1.62 -17.01
N TRP A 165 4.37 -2.56 -16.73
CA TRP A 165 4.44 -3.27 -15.46
C TRP A 165 5.48 -2.63 -14.57
N PHE A 166 5.12 -2.38 -13.30
CA PHE A 166 6.01 -1.92 -12.25
C PHE A 166 6.10 -3.02 -11.20
N LEU A 167 7.31 -3.53 -10.97
CA LEU A 167 7.61 -4.54 -9.96
C LEU A 167 8.62 -3.93 -9.00
N THR A 168 8.33 -3.91 -7.70
CA THR A 168 9.17 -3.23 -6.70
C THR A 168 9.44 -4.11 -5.50
N GLU A 169 10.61 -3.96 -4.86
CA GLU A 169 10.98 -4.55 -3.56
C GLU A 169 11.97 -3.62 -2.84
N PHE A 170 12.16 -3.79 -1.53
CA PHE A 170 13.26 -3.13 -0.82
C PHE A 170 14.53 -4.00 -0.80
N SER A 171 15.67 -3.35 -0.53
CA SER A 171 16.97 -4.02 -0.40
C SER A 171 17.24 -4.52 1.02
N SER A 172 18.12 -5.51 1.14
CA SER A 172 18.63 -5.99 2.44
C SER A 172 19.68 -5.08 3.08
N SER A 173 20.20 -4.10 2.34
CA SER A 173 21.24 -3.18 2.79
C SER A 173 21.20 -1.84 2.07
N GLY A 174 21.68 -0.81 2.75
CA GLY A 174 21.83 0.52 2.17
C GLY A 174 20.52 1.31 2.01
N ASN A 175 19.43 0.86 2.65
CA ASN A 175 18.13 1.54 2.67
C ASN A 175 17.60 1.84 1.27
N LYS A 176 17.49 0.85 0.38
CA LYS A 176 17.12 1.08 -1.02
C LYS A 176 15.75 0.50 -1.36
N LEU A 177 15.08 1.16 -2.28
CA LEU A 177 13.94 0.65 -3.04
C LEU A 177 14.41 0.31 -4.45
N PHE A 178 14.08 -0.90 -4.90
CA PHE A 178 14.25 -1.34 -6.28
C PHE A 178 12.92 -1.22 -7.03
N VAL A 179 12.98 -0.66 -8.23
CA VAL A 179 11.83 -0.47 -9.10
C VAL A 179 12.19 -0.95 -10.50
N HIS A 180 11.43 -1.91 -11.01
CA HIS A 180 11.56 -2.45 -12.36
C HIS A 180 10.35 -2.01 -13.19
N VAL A 181 10.59 -1.31 -14.29
CA VAL A 181 9.55 -0.83 -15.21
C VAL A 181 9.68 -1.53 -16.54
N SER A 182 8.65 -2.27 -16.99
CA SER A 182 8.72 -2.99 -18.27
C SER A 182 8.92 -2.03 -19.44
N GLN A 183 9.76 -2.38 -20.41
CA GLN A 183 9.99 -1.55 -21.59
C GLN A 183 8.83 -1.60 -22.59
N THR A 184 7.97 -2.61 -22.49
CA THR A 184 6.77 -2.78 -23.33
C THR A 184 5.61 -3.30 -22.49
N SER A 185 4.47 -3.58 -23.12
CA SER A 185 3.34 -4.25 -22.46
C SER A 185 3.56 -5.73 -22.20
N ASN A 186 4.60 -6.34 -22.78
CA ASN A 186 4.94 -7.72 -22.52
C ASN A 186 5.79 -7.83 -21.23
N PRO A 187 5.28 -8.42 -20.13
CA PRO A 187 6.04 -8.56 -18.89
C PRO A 187 7.15 -9.62 -18.94
N GLN A 188 7.27 -10.37 -20.05
CA GLN A 188 8.43 -11.24 -20.30
C GLN A 188 9.56 -10.49 -21.03
N GLY A 189 9.34 -9.23 -21.40
CA GLY A 189 10.33 -8.40 -22.09
C GLY A 189 11.38 -7.82 -21.15
N ALA A 190 12.19 -6.92 -21.68
CA ALA A 190 13.18 -6.18 -20.90
C ALA A 190 12.53 -5.17 -19.95
N TYR A 191 13.24 -4.85 -18.87
CA TYR A 191 12.85 -3.85 -17.87
C TYR A 191 13.91 -2.75 -17.77
N TRP A 192 13.48 -1.53 -17.42
CA TRP A 192 14.35 -0.51 -16.85
C TRP A 192 14.37 -0.70 -15.33
N THR A 193 15.56 -0.85 -14.77
CA THR A 193 15.75 -1.09 -13.34
C THR A 193 16.34 0.14 -12.67
N TYR A 194 15.69 0.57 -11.60
CA TYR A 194 16.02 1.75 -10.82
C TYR A 194 16.31 1.37 -9.38
N THR A 195 17.27 2.08 -8.78
CA THR A 195 17.56 2.03 -7.35
C THR A 195 17.36 3.42 -6.77
N PHE A 196 16.54 3.52 -5.73
CA PHE A 196 16.32 4.73 -4.96
C PHE A 196 16.80 4.54 -3.54
N THR A 197 17.66 5.43 -3.05
CA THR A 197 18.23 5.32 -1.69
C THR A 197 17.41 6.17 -0.73
N CYS A 198 16.76 5.54 0.24
CA CYS A 198 16.03 6.18 1.33
C CYS A 198 16.98 6.60 2.47
N THR A 199 16.47 7.39 3.42
CA THR A 199 17.29 7.83 4.57
C THR A 199 17.37 6.72 5.61
N GLN A 200 16.23 6.11 5.91
CA GLN A 200 16.11 4.97 6.81
C GLN A 200 15.59 3.75 6.05
N PHE A 201 15.59 2.59 6.72
CA PHE A 201 15.07 1.36 6.13
C PHE A 201 13.58 1.57 5.73
N PRO A 202 13.24 1.44 4.43
CA PRO A 202 11.92 1.80 3.92
C PRO A 202 10.93 0.65 4.08
N ASP A 203 10.55 0.34 5.32
CA ASP A 203 9.67 -0.79 5.64
C ASP A 203 8.24 -0.57 5.12
N TYR A 204 7.57 -1.66 4.74
CA TYR A 204 6.18 -1.68 4.25
C TYR A 204 5.87 -0.67 3.12
N PRO A 205 6.66 -0.65 2.02
CA PRO A 205 6.50 0.34 0.97
C PRO A 205 5.19 0.17 0.19
N LYS A 206 4.31 1.18 0.20
CA LYS A 206 3.07 1.20 -0.60
C LYS A 206 3.12 2.28 -1.67
N TRP A 207 2.56 1.99 -2.86
CA TRP A 207 2.85 2.73 -4.08
C TRP A 207 1.59 3.21 -4.81
N SER A 208 1.65 4.36 -5.47
CA SER A 208 0.55 4.79 -6.35
C SER A 208 0.98 5.62 -7.55
N PHE A 209 0.11 5.69 -8.54
CA PHE A 209 0.25 6.57 -9.69
C PHE A 209 -0.64 7.82 -9.54
N CYS A 210 -0.05 9.00 -9.78
CA CYS A 210 -0.79 10.24 -9.95
C CYS A 210 -0.40 10.90 -11.28
N GLN A 211 -1.16 10.57 -12.32
CA GLN A 211 -0.88 10.94 -13.70
C GLN A 211 -0.99 12.44 -13.94
N ALA A 212 -2.00 13.08 -13.34
CA ALA A 212 -2.23 14.51 -13.43
C ALA A 212 -1.07 15.36 -12.84
N SER A 213 -0.24 14.75 -11.99
CA SER A 213 0.95 15.37 -11.40
C SER A 213 2.27 14.78 -11.91
N ASP A 214 2.23 13.91 -12.94
CA ASP A 214 3.39 13.18 -13.48
C ASP A 214 4.20 12.45 -12.39
N ALA A 215 3.51 11.84 -11.43
CA ALA A 215 4.12 11.28 -10.22
C ALA A 215 3.90 9.77 -10.08
N PHE A 216 4.98 9.07 -9.74
CA PHE A 216 4.96 7.74 -9.13
C PHE A 216 5.40 7.89 -7.68
N LEU A 217 4.61 7.37 -6.76
CA LEU A 217 4.71 7.70 -5.34
C LEU A 217 4.96 6.44 -4.53
N VAL A 218 5.69 6.59 -3.43
CA VAL A 218 5.83 5.53 -2.41
C VAL A 218 5.70 6.13 -1.03
N THR A 219 5.15 5.33 -0.12
CA THR A 219 5.03 5.63 1.31
C THR A 219 5.75 4.53 2.09
N THR A 220 6.44 4.88 3.17
CA THR A 220 7.32 3.98 3.92
C THR A 220 7.19 4.24 5.42
N ASN A 221 7.33 3.18 6.21
CA ASN A 221 7.52 3.26 7.66
C ASN A 221 9.02 3.35 7.99
N GLU A 222 9.47 4.52 8.45
CA GLU A 222 10.89 4.83 8.68
C GLU A 222 11.24 5.17 10.14
N GLY A 223 10.37 4.82 11.10
CA GLY A 223 10.62 5.04 12.54
C GLY A 223 10.37 6.48 13.02
N GLY A 224 9.41 7.17 12.40
CA GLY A 224 8.99 8.54 12.72
C GLY A 224 7.64 8.83 12.06
N PRO A 225 7.31 10.10 11.74
CA PRO A 225 6.14 10.38 10.92
C PRO A 225 6.23 9.62 9.58
N PRO A 226 5.09 9.15 9.03
CA PRO A 226 5.09 8.43 7.75
C PRO A 226 5.86 9.18 6.68
N THR A 227 6.77 8.49 6.01
CA THR A 227 7.62 9.09 4.98
C THR A 227 7.02 8.81 3.61
N THR A 228 7.02 9.82 2.74
CA THR A 228 6.57 9.68 1.36
C THR A 228 7.67 10.13 0.41
N TYR A 229 7.70 9.52 -0.77
CA TYR A 229 8.62 9.88 -1.83
C TYR A 229 7.89 10.06 -3.15
N ALA A 230 8.35 11.01 -3.95
CA ALA A 230 7.86 11.25 -5.30
C ALA A 230 8.97 11.03 -6.34
N MET A 231 8.63 10.26 -7.37
CA MET A 231 9.40 10.05 -8.59
C MET A 231 8.62 10.57 -9.79
N LYS A 232 9.32 11.03 -10.82
CA LYS A 232 8.71 11.55 -12.03
C LYS A 232 8.31 10.39 -12.94
N LEU A 233 7.01 10.19 -13.14
CA LEU A 233 6.46 9.03 -13.82
C LEU A 233 6.91 8.96 -15.30
N SER A 234 6.85 10.08 -16.01
CA SER A 234 7.23 10.17 -17.43
C SER A 234 8.69 9.76 -17.70
N THR A 235 9.61 10.02 -16.78
CA THR A 235 11.03 9.61 -16.93
C THR A 235 11.20 8.12 -16.69
N LEU A 236 10.49 7.56 -15.70
CA LEU A 236 10.49 6.11 -15.44
C LEU A 236 9.91 5.31 -16.62
N LEU A 237 8.89 5.85 -17.28
CA LEU A 237 8.25 5.21 -18.43
C LEU A 237 9.11 5.20 -19.71
N THR A 238 10.24 5.91 -19.71
CA THR A 238 11.13 6.08 -20.87
C THR A 238 12.57 5.66 -20.60
N GLY A 239 12.87 5.07 -19.44
CA GLY A 239 14.23 4.63 -19.11
C GLY A 239 15.15 5.75 -18.63
N GLY A 240 14.60 6.91 -18.27
CA GLY A 240 15.38 8.08 -17.81
C GLY A 240 15.58 8.15 -16.30
N THR A 241 16.56 8.93 -15.87
CA THR A 241 16.81 9.26 -14.46
C THR A 241 15.67 10.08 -13.88
N SER A 242 15.03 9.57 -12.82
CA SER A 242 13.98 10.28 -12.09
C SER A 242 14.56 11.04 -10.89
N PRO A 243 14.07 12.27 -10.60
CA PRO A 243 14.17 12.84 -9.26
C PRO A 243 13.58 11.89 -8.20
N PHE A 244 14.07 12.00 -6.97
CA PHE A 244 13.56 11.24 -5.82
C PHE A 244 13.41 12.21 -4.64
N ILE A 245 12.19 12.70 -4.45
CA ILE A 245 11.89 13.77 -3.47
C ILE A 245 11.30 13.14 -2.22
N LYS A 246 12.00 13.24 -1.08
CA LYS A 246 11.50 12.82 0.24
C LYS A 246 10.67 13.92 0.89
N ILE A 247 9.54 13.55 1.50
CA ILE A 247 8.78 14.42 2.39
C ILE A 247 8.02 13.57 3.42
N ALA A 248 8.13 13.92 4.69
CA ALA A 248 7.34 13.28 5.75
C ALA A 248 5.97 13.94 5.84
N ILE A 249 4.94 13.17 6.21
CA ILE A 249 3.69 13.78 6.69
C ILE A 249 3.97 14.38 8.07
N GLY A 250 3.34 15.51 8.39
CA GLY A 250 3.83 16.41 9.44
C GLY A 250 3.89 15.85 10.88
N TYR A 251 3.31 14.68 11.16
CA TYR A 251 3.26 14.10 12.52
C TYR A 251 2.98 12.58 12.55
N SER A 252 3.39 11.96 13.66
CA SER A 252 3.04 10.59 14.06
C SER A 252 1.75 10.56 14.88
N LEU A 253 1.02 9.45 14.82
CA LEU A 253 -0.11 9.19 15.72
C LEU A 253 0.36 8.56 17.02
N ASN A 254 -0.17 9.01 18.17
CA ASN A 254 0.12 8.37 19.45
C ASN A 254 -0.39 6.93 19.48
N GLY A 255 0.20 6.06 20.31
CA GLY A 255 -0.22 4.66 20.42
C GLY A 255 0.33 3.73 19.33
N PHE A 256 0.68 4.24 18.16
CA PHE A 256 1.26 3.45 17.07
C PHE A 256 2.78 3.56 17.00
N GLY A 257 3.46 2.42 17.12
CA GLY A 257 4.91 2.31 16.83
C GLY A 257 5.20 2.21 15.33
N PHE A 258 4.28 1.60 14.57
CA PHE A 258 4.33 1.53 13.12
C PHE A 258 3.60 2.73 12.52
N GLN A 259 4.27 3.50 11.67
CA GLN A 259 3.73 4.75 11.14
C GLN A 259 3.78 4.73 9.61
N SER A 260 2.62 4.49 9.00
CA SER A 260 2.45 4.57 7.54
C SER A 260 1.23 5.41 7.16
N ILE A 261 1.15 5.77 5.89
CA ILE A 261 0.02 6.44 5.27
C ILE A 261 -0.20 5.84 3.89
N THR A 262 -1.45 5.65 3.48
CA THR A 262 -1.74 4.89 2.26
C THR A 262 -1.90 5.83 1.09
N PRO A 263 -1.12 5.67 0.02
CA PRO A 263 -1.26 6.51 -1.15
C PRO A 263 -2.50 6.08 -1.94
N VAL A 264 -3.26 7.07 -2.41
CA VAL A 264 -4.44 6.83 -3.25
C VAL A 264 -3.98 6.55 -4.68
N ASP A 265 -4.45 5.45 -5.24
CA ASP A 265 -4.08 4.99 -6.58
C ASP A 265 -5.21 5.22 -7.58
N LEU A 266 -4.92 5.93 -8.66
CA LEU A 266 -5.91 6.16 -9.71
C LEU A 266 -6.07 4.89 -10.56
N GLU A 267 -7.27 4.33 -10.53
CA GLU A 267 -7.66 3.12 -11.23
C GLU A 267 -8.78 3.40 -12.23
N GLY A 268 -8.88 2.56 -13.27
CA GLY A 268 -9.91 2.65 -14.30
C GLY A 268 -9.48 3.38 -15.57
N ASP A 269 -10.44 3.60 -16.48
CA ASP A 269 -10.20 4.14 -17.82
C ASP A 269 -10.35 5.66 -17.91
N ASN A 270 -11.13 6.26 -17.02
CA ASN A 270 -11.35 7.69 -17.01
C ASN A 270 -10.13 8.39 -16.37
N PRO A 271 -9.59 9.44 -17.01
CA PRO A 271 -8.45 10.17 -16.47
C PRO A 271 -8.82 10.91 -15.19
N ALA A 272 -7.82 11.11 -14.31
CA ALA A 272 -7.96 12.03 -13.19
C ALA A 272 -8.27 13.46 -13.70
N PRO A 273 -9.01 14.27 -12.92
CA PRO A 273 -9.20 15.68 -13.22
C PRO A 273 -7.86 16.41 -13.42
N THR A 274 -7.81 17.34 -14.37
CA THR A 274 -6.62 18.17 -14.61
C THR A 274 -6.23 18.92 -13.34
N GLY A 275 -4.94 18.91 -13.01
CA GLY A 275 -4.41 19.55 -11.81
C GLY A 275 -4.69 18.79 -10.51
N MET A 276 -5.25 17.57 -10.60
CA MET A 276 -5.33 16.69 -9.44
C MET A 276 -3.93 16.35 -8.92
N LYS A 277 -3.77 16.57 -7.63
CA LYS A 277 -2.55 16.28 -6.88
C LYS A 277 -2.58 14.88 -6.27
N PRO A 278 -1.42 14.31 -5.92
CA PRO A 278 -1.36 13.07 -5.15
C PRO A 278 -2.14 13.18 -3.85
N LEU A 279 -2.95 12.15 -3.56
CA LEU A 279 -3.72 12.03 -2.34
C LEU A 279 -3.19 10.88 -1.49
N PHE A 280 -3.30 11.03 -0.18
CA PHE A 280 -2.94 10.01 0.80
C PHE A 280 -4.01 9.96 1.89
N VAL A 281 -4.26 8.78 2.44
CA VAL A 281 -5.28 8.55 3.45
C VAL A 281 -4.69 7.82 4.65
N ARG A 282 -5.14 8.21 5.84
CA ARG A 282 -4.87 7.53 7.11
C ARG A 282 -6.15 7.57 7.94
N HIS A 283 -6.46 6.50 8.65
CA HIS A 283 -7.54 6.54 9.63
C HIS A 283 -7.03 7.13 10.95
N ARG A 284 -7.94 7.63 11.78
CA ARG A 284 -7.64 8.08 13.11
C ARG A 284 -8.78 7.67 14.02
N ASP A 285 -8.45 6.73 14.90
CA ASP A 285 -9.17 6.34 16.12
C ASP A 285 -8.87 7.40 17.20
N ASP A 286 -9.87 8.18 17.60
CA ASP A 286 -9.65 9.33 18.46
C ASP A 286 -9.31 8.96 19.91
N GLU A 287 -9.86 7.86 20.41
CA GLU A 287 -9.58 7.27 21.72
C GLU A 287 -8.08 6.91 21.83
N SER A 288 -7.56 6.21 20.82
CA SER A 288 -6.18 5.72 20.74
C SER A 288 -5.18 6.84 20.45
N HIS A 289 -5.56 7.86 19.67
CA HIS A 289 -4.64 8.88 19.18
C HIS A 289 -4.76 10.25 19.86
N THR A 290 -5.82 10.49 20.63
CA THR A 290 -6.12 11.78 21.29
C THR A 290 -6.38 11.67 22.78
N ASN A 291 -6.04 10.52 23.40
CA ASN A 291 -5.99 10.35 24.85
C ASN A 291 -7.29 10.77 25.57
N GLY A 292 -8.38 10.05 25.29
CA GLY A 292 -9.53 9.98 26.21
C GLY A 292 -10.74 10.85 25.88
N THR A 293 -11.04 11.07 24.62
CA THR A 293 -12.44 11.28 24.22
C THR A 293 -13.21 9.97 24.46
N PRO A 294 -14.44 10.00 25.02
CA PRO A 294 -15.28 8.81 25.10
C PRO A 294 -15.78 8.41 23.71
N ASP A 295 -15.95 7.10 23.48
CA ASP A 295 -16.52 6.53 22.25
C ASP A 295 -17.71 7.35 21.77
N SER A 296 -17.68 7.76 20.50
CA SER A 296 -18.78 8.52 19.91
C SER A 296 -19.04 8.16 18.46
N GLY A 297 -20.29 8.36 18.04
CA GLY A 297 -20.80 8.11 16.67
C GLY A 297 -19.98 8.66 15.51
N THR A 298 -19.13 9.67 15.75
CA THR A 298 -18.63 10.56 14.72
C THR A 298 -17.23 11.14 14.98
N ASN A 299 -16.57 10.76 16.08
CA ASN A 299 -15.26 11.34 16.42
C ASN A 299 -14.09 10.64 15.73
N ASP A 300 -14.35 9.58 14.99
CA ASP A 300 -13.37 8.96 14.13
C ASP A 300 -13.38 9.52 12.72
N TRP A 301 -12.20 9.54 12.10
CA TRP A 301 -12.08 10.09 10.75
C TRP A 301 -11.03 9.42 9.88
N ILE A 302 -11.25 9.58 8.59
CA ILE A 302 -10.19 9.44 7.59
C ILE A 302 -9.56 10.82 7.37
N GLU A 303 -8.28 10.95 7.68
CA GLU A 303 -7.46 12.09 7.31
C GLU A 303 -7.12 11.98 5.83
N LEU A 304 -7.44 13.02 5.06
CA LEU A 304 -7.04 13.15 3.67
C LEU A 304 -5.91 14.17 3.57
N TRP A 305 -4.82 13.76 2.91
CA TRP A 305 -3.62 14.54 2.71
C TRP A 305 -3.34 14.73 1.23
N GLU A 306 -2.73 15.86 0.89
CA GLU A 306 -2.41 16.23 -0.49
C GLU A 306 -0.94 16.64 -0.62
N MET A 307 -0.27 16.18 -1.69
CA MET A 307 1.10 16.59 -2.02
C MET A 307 1.10 17.62 -3.14
N THR A 308 1.89 18.70 -3.00
CA THR A 308 2.19 19.60 -4.11
C THR A 308 3.65 19.41 -4.51
N ILE A 309 3.88 19.01 -5.77
CA ILE A 309 5.22 18.72 -6.30
C ILE A 309 5.66 19.86 -7.23
N ASN A 310 6.90 20.31 -7.06
CA ASN A 310 7.59 21.21 -7.96
C ASN A 310 8.78 20.48 -8.61
N TRP A 311 8.54 19.93 -9.81
CA TRP A 311 9.56 19.21 -10.57
C TRP A 311 10.71 20.09 -11.06
N THR A 312 10.52 21.40 -11.20
CA THR A 312 11.58 22.32 -11.62
C THR A 312 12.62 22.49 -10.52
N ASN A 313 12.17 22.60 -9.28
CA ASN A 313 13.03 22.81 -8.12
C ASN A 313 13.36 21.51 -7.36
N ASN A 314 12.80 20.38 -7.78
CA ASN A 314 12.87 19.10 -7.07
C ASN A 314 12.45 19.20 -5.59
N THR A 315 11.34 19.91 -5.33
CA THR A 315 10.77 20.05 -3.99
C THR A 315 9.32 19.57 -3.94
N ALA A 316 8.85 19.21 -2.75
CA ALA A 316 7.46 18.89 -2.51
C ALA A 316 7.00 19.38 -1.13
N THR A 317 5.70 19.63 -0.99
CA THR A 317 5.05 19.86 0.31
C THR A 317 3.88 18.89 0.45
N VAL A 318 3.57 18.50 1.68
CA VAL A 318 2.43 17.65 2.02
C VAL A 318 1.63 18.32 3.13
N ALA A 319 0.30 18.39 2.97
CA ALA A 319 -0.59 19.01 3.93
C ALA A 319 -1.88 18.19 4.09
N LYS A 320 -2.41 18.17 5.31
CA LYS A 320 -3.75 17.64 5.57
C LYS A 320 -4.77 18.61 5.00
N ILE A 321 -5.69 18.12 4.19
CA ILE A 321 -6.68 18.93 3.49
C ILE A 321 -8.10 18.69 3.99
N GLN A 322 -8.37 17.56 4.63
CA GLN A 322 -9.70 17.23 5.12
C GLN A 322 -9.63 16.17 6.23
N ASP A 323 -10.55 16.27 7.19
CA ASP A 323 -10.94 15.18 8.09
C ASP A 323 -12.36 14.75 7.69
N ILE A 324 -12.55 13.47 7.40
CA ILE A 324 -13.82 12.93 6.93
C ILE A 324 -14.36 11.99 8.00
N SER A 325 -15.41 12.40 8.69
CA SER A 325 -16.01 11.62 9.77
C SER A 325 -16.54 10.27 9.29
N ILE A 326 -16.20 9.23 10.03
CA ILE A 326 -16.64 7.84 9.85
C ILE A 326 -17.39 7.38 11.10
N ALA A 327 -18.10 6.26 11.00
CA ALA A 327 -18.60 5.61 12.21
C ALA A 327 -17.42 5.00 12.97
N GLU A 328 -17.59 4.85 14.28
CA GLU A 328 -16.55 4.42 15.21
C GLU A 328 -15.68 3.27 14.70
N ILE A 329 -14.36 3.34 14.87
CA ILE A 329 -13.43 2.21 14.74
C ILE A 329 -12.53 2.05 15.99
N ASP A 330 -12.61 0.88 16.63
CA ASP A 330 -11.65 0.52 17.66
C ASP A 330 -10.41 -0.10 17.01
N SER A 331 -9.25 0.56 17.10
CA SER A 331 -7.97 0.06 16.56
C SER A 331 -7.21 -0.86 17.54
N LYS A 332 -7.71 -1.04 18.76
CA LYS A 332 -7.06 -1.71 19.89
C LYS A 332 -7.24 -3.23 19.91
N LEU A 333 -7.01 -3.92 18.79
CA LEU A 333 -6.97 -5.38 18.72
C LEU A 333 -5.78 -5.98 19.51
N CYS A 334 -5.99 -6.47 20.73
CA CYS A 334 -4.97 -6.96 21.66
C CYS A 334 -3.95 -5.87 22.03
N GLY A 335 -4.44 -4.65 22.33
CA GLY A 335 -3.60 -3.48 22.54
C GLY A 335 -3.16 -2.82 21.24
N LEU A 336 -2.23 -1.86 21.32
CA LEU A 336 -1.76 -1.07 20.17
C LEU A 336 -0.35 -1.44 19.69
N THR A 337 0.30 -2.40 20.35
CA THR A 337 1.71 -2.79 20.09
C THR A 337 1.88 -4.27 19.73
N SER A 338 0.87 -5.11 20.04
CA SER A 338 0.93 -6.56 19.79
C SER A 338 0.89 -6.86 18.30
N PHE A 339 1.83 -7.71 17.87
CA PHE A 339 1.85 -8.34 16.55
C PHE A 339 1.04 -9.64 16.50
N ALA A 340 0.40 -10.07 17.60
CA ALA A 340 -0.16 -11.41 17.73
C ALA A 340 -1.58 -11.34 18.29
N CYS A 341 -2.58 -11.14 17.44
CA CYS A 341 -3.97 -10.94 17.88
C CYS A 341 -5.01 -11.82 17.18
N ILE A 342 -5.06 -11.81 15.84
CA ILE A 342 -6.16 -12.44 15.11
C ILE A 342 -6.00 -13.96 15.12
N LYS A 343 -6.94 -14.70 15.70
CA LYS A 343 -6.90 -16.17 15.80
C LYS A 343 -7.17 -16.80 14.43
N GLN A 344 -6.50 -17.92 14.18
CA GLN A 344 -6.71 -18.72 12.98
C GLN A 344 -7.35 -20.07 13.34
N PRO A 345 -8.28 -20.59 12.54
CA PRO A 345 -8.83 -21.93 12.75
C PRO A 345 -7.74 -23.02 12.75
N GLY A 346 -7.83 -23.95 13.69
CA GLY A 346 -6.98 -25.15 13.71
C GLY A 346 -5.53 -24.93 14.16
N THR A 347 -5.19 -23.77 14.69
CA THR A 347 -3.86 -23.45 15.23
C THR A 347 -3.95 -22.50 16.43
N THR A 348 -2.89 -22.44 17.23
CA THR A 348 -2.73 -21.43 18.29
C THR A 348 -1.94 -20.20 17.80
N ASN A 349 -1.43 -20.22 16.56
CA ASN A 349 -0.78 -19.06 15.97
C ASN A 349 -1.83 -17.99 15.64
N THR A 350 -1.66 -16.80 16.22
CA THR A 350 -2.46 -15.61 15.90
C THR A 350 -1.73 -14.76 14.86
N LEU A 351 -2.41 -13.91 14.10
CA LEU A 351 -1.85 -12.99 13.09
C LEU A 351 -1.74 -11.57 13.65
N ASP A 352 -0.79 -10.81 13.08
CA ASP A 352 -0.74 -9.36 13.21
C ASP A 352 -1.99 -8.71 12.59
N PRO A 353 -2.72 -7.86 13.32
CA PRO A 353 -3.89 -7.18 12.78
C PRO A 353 -3.57 -6.01 11.84
N LEU A 354 -2.31 -5.54 11.78
CA LEU A 354 -1.90 -4.37 10.97
C LEU A 354 -2.87 -3.19 11.11
N ARG A 355 -3.23 -2.90 12.36
CA ARG A 355 -4.25 -1.91 12.76
C ARG A 355 -3.93 -0.49 12.33
N GLU A 356 -2.67 -0.19 12.04
CA GLU A 356 -2.15 1.18 11.88
C GLU A 356 -2.42 1.77 10.50
N THR A 357 -2.82 0.92 9.53
CA THR A 357 -2.89 1.31 8.13
C THR A 357 -4.28 1.17 7.56
N VAL A 358 -4.67 2.13 6.72
CA VAL A 358 -5.63 1.85 5.66
C VAL A 358 -4.96 0.86 4.70
N MET A 359 -5.52 -0.33 4.55
CA MET A 359 -4.91 -1.41 3.78
C MET A 359 -4.66 -1.01 2.32
N PHE A 360 -3.60 -1.56 1.74
CA PHE A 360 -3.23 -1.32 0.36
C PHE A 360 -4.03 -2.21 -0.59
N LYS A 361 -4.60 -1.70 -1.69
CA LYS A 361 -4.59 -0.30 -2.17
C LYS A 361 -5.74 0.54 -1.58
N ALA A 362 -5.60 1.85 -1.65
CA ALA A 362 -6.73 2.80 -1.63
C ALA A 362 -7.09 3.21 -3.08
N PRO A 363 -7.81 2.36 -3.86
CA PRO A 363 -8.13 2.66 -5.25
C PRO A 363 -9.14 3.80 -5.34
N MET A 364 -8.89 4.72 -6.27
CA MET A 364 -9.82 5.77 -6.67
C MET A 364 -10.20 5.63 -8.14
N ARG A 365 -11.48 5.73 -8.45
CA ARG A 365 -12.00 5.79 -9.82
C ARG A 365 -12.70 7.11 -10.09
N VAL A 366 -12.65 7.53 -11.35
CA VAL A 366 -13.40 8.66 -11.88
C VAL A 366 -14.57 8.13 -12.70
N PHE A 367 -15.77 8.58 -12.38
CA PHE A 367 -16.99 8.33 -13.13
C PHE A 367 -17.52 9.65 -13.71
N ASP A 368 -18.42 9.57 -14.67
CA ASP A 368 -19.04 10.75 -15.28
C ASP A 368 -19.82 11.58 -14.24
N THR A 369 -20.34 10.93 -13.21
CA THR A 369 -21.21 11.55 -12.19
C THR A 369 -20.52 11.85 -10.87
N HIS A 370 -19.35 11.27 -10.60
CA HIS A 370 -18.62 11.43 -9.33
C HIS A 370 -17.21 10.85 -9.42
N GLN A 371 -16.39 11.12 -8.42
CA GLN A 371 -15.17 10.39 -8.12
C GLN A 371 -15.43 9.56 -6.87
N ALA A 372 -14.91 8.33 -6.82
CA ALA A 372 -15.03 7.47 -5.64
C ALA A 372 -13.68 6.85 -5.29
N MET A 373 -13.39 6.74 -4.01
CA MET A 373 -12.33 5.86 -3.50
C MET A 373 -12.90 4.91 -2.45
N VAL A 374 -12.34 3.70 -2.41
CA VAL A 374 -12.72 2.68 -1.43
C VAL A 374 -11.53 2.38 -0.54
N LEU A 375 -11.77 2.41 0.76
CA LEU A 375 -10.79 2.19 1.81
C LEU A 375 -11.15 0.94 2.59
N CYS A 376 -10.14 0.31 3.17
CA CYS A 376 -10.27 -0.91 3.95
C CYS A 376 -9.32 -0.82 5.16
N LEU A 377 -9.76 -1.19 6.35
CA LEU A 377 -8.93 -1.20 7.56
C LEU A 377 -9.41 -2.27 8.55
N SER A 378 -8.54 -2.66 9.47
CA SER A 378 -8.86 -3.58 10.58
C SER A 378 -9.45 -2.80 11.76
N THR A 379 -10.49 -3.34 12.40
CA THR A 379 -11.08 -2.78 13.63
C THR A 379 -11.58 -3.89 14.55
N ASP A 380 -11.61 -3.66 15.86
CA ASP A 380 -12.30 -4.52 16.82
C ASP A 380 -13.81 -4.28 16.77
N VAL A 381 -14.57 -5.34 16.51
CA VAL A 381 -16.02 -5.23 16.32
C VAL A 381 -16.83 -5.44 17.59
N ASP A 382 -16.25 -6.01 18.64
CA ASP A 382 -16.97 -6.37 19.86
C ASP A 382 -16.31 -5.90 21.17
N GLY A 383 -15.21 -5.16 21.08
CA GLY A 383 -14.42 -4.70 22.24
C GLY A 383 -13.74 -5.85 22.99
N ALA A 384 -13.62 -7.01 22.35
CA ALA A 384 -13.01 -8.22 22.88
C ALA A 384 -12.03 -8.86 21.88
N ASP A 385 -11.31 -8.01 21.16
CA ASP A 385 -10.25 -8.32 20.19
C ASP A 385 -10.71 -9.10 18.95
N ARG A 386 -11.98 -8.93 18.58
CA ARG A 386 -12.51 -9.57 17.38
C ARG A 386 -12.30 -8.66 16.18
N SER A 387 -11.27 -8.97 15.40
CA SER A 387 -11.01 -8.24 14.15
C SER A 387 -12.14 -8.39 13.13
N GLY A 388 -12.53 -7.26 12.56
CA GLY A 388 -13.36 -7.13 11.38
C GLY A 388 -12.75 -6.20 10.34
N VAL A 389 -13.26 -6.32 9.11
CA VAL A 389 -12.83 -5.50 7.98
C VAL A 389 -13.79 -4.33 7.81
N ARG A 390 -13.39 -3.14 8.24
CA ARG A 390 -14.10 -1.89 7.96
C ARG A 390 -13.81 -1.48 6.52
N TRP A 391 -14.85 -1.34 5.70
CA TRP A 391 -14.78 -0.77 4.37
C TRP A 391 -15.52 0.57 4.33
N ILE A 392 -14.96 1.55 3.63
CA ILE A 392 -15.50 2.90 3.53
C ILE A 392 -15.44 3.34 2.07
N GLU A 393 -16.55 3.83 1.53
CA GLU A 393 -16.59 4.51 0.24
C GLU A 393 -16.68 6.02 0.44
N LEU A 394 -15.67 6.73 -0.05
CA LEU A 394 -15.65 8.19 -0.10
C LEU A 394 -15.99 8.64 -1.51
N ARG A 395 -16.81 9.69 -1.64
CA ARG A 395 -17.16 10.29 -2.93
C ARG A 395 -16.93 11.79 -2.94
N ARG A 396 -16.65 12.33 -4.12
CA ARG A 396 -16.77 13.76 -4.43
C ARG A 396 -17.34 13.98 -5.82
N ASN A 397 -17.77 15.20 -6.09
CA ASN A 397 -18.29 15.59 -7.40
C ASN A 397 -17.27 15.37 -8.54
N PRO A 398 -17.74 15.13 -9.78
CA PRO A 398 -16.86 14.90 -10.92
C PRO A 398 -16.09 16.18 -11.25
N GLY A 399 -14.85 16.06 -11.72
CA GLY A 399 -14.00 17.19 -12.11
C GLY A 399 -13.50 18.08 -10.96
N VAL A 400 -13.95 17.88 -9.72
CA VAL A 400 -13.49 18.65 -8.56
C VAL A 400 -12.11 18.16 -8.10
N THR A 401 -11.21 19.10 -7.80
CA THR A 401 -9.88 18.81 -7.23
C THR A 401 -9.75 19.25 -5.77
N THR A 402 -10.64 20.10 -5.26
CA THR A 402 -10.64 20.57 -3.87
C THR A 402 -11.11 19.50 -2.87
N ALA A 403 -10.87 19.77 -1.58
CA ALA A 403 -11.20 18.92 -0.45
C ALA A 403 -12.69 18.95 -0.09
N THR A 404 -13.50 18.24 -0.88
CA THR A 404 -14.97 18.12 -0.68
C THR A 404 -15.43 16.66 -0.63
N TRP A 405 -14.55 15.76 -0.21
CA TRP A 405 -14.88 14.34 -0.10
C TRP A 405 -15.89 14.11 1.02
N ILE A 406 -16.86 13.24 0.79
CA ILE A 406 -17.84 12.84 1.78
C ILE A 406 -17.84 11.32 1.90
N LYS A 407 -18.08 10.82 3.11
CA LYS A 407 -18.44 9.42 3.31
C LYS A 407 -19.79 9.16 2.62
N TYR A 408 -19.79 8.30 1.62
CA TYR A 408 -21.02 7.90 0.92
C TYR A 408 -21.67 6.71 1.60
N GLN A 409 -20.88 5.70 1.97
CA GLN A 409 -21.32 4.53 2.72
C GLN A 409 -20.12 3.86 3.39
N GLU A 410 -20.39 3.04 4.40
CA GLU A 410 -19.39 2.22 5.09
C GLU A 410 -20.05 0.98 5.69
N GLY A 411 -19.23 0.03 6.13
CA GLY A 411 -19.67 -1.14 6.89
C GLY A 411 -18.49 -1.92 7.45
N THR A 412 -18.72 -2.74 8.47
CA THR A 412 -17.72 -3.68 8.99
C THR A 412 -18.14 -5.10 8.73
N TYR A 413 -17.35 -5.81 7.93
CA TYR A 413 -17.59 -7.20 7.61
C TYR A 413 -16.85 -8.11 8.61
N ALA A 414 -17.61 -8.76 9.48
CA ALA A 414 -17.13 -9.81 10.37
C ALA A 414 -18.26 -10.80 10.74
N PRO A 415 -18.85 -11.54 9.79
CA PRO A 415 -20.01 -12.40 10.08
C PRO A 415 -19.61 -13.72 10.77
N GLY A 416 -20.34 -14.09 11.84
CA GLY A 416 -20.26 -15.43 12.47
C GLY A 416 -18.94 -15.74 13.22
N GLY A 417 -18.81 -16.91 13.87
CA GLY A 417 -17.63 -17.27 14.69
C GLY A 417 -16.32 -17.55 13.93
N CYS A 418 -16.27 -17.28 12.61
CA CYS A 418 -15.08 -17.44 11.79
C CYS A 418 -14.44 -16.07 11.53
N GLN A 419 -13.28 -15.84 12.14
CA GLN A 419 -12.42 -14.72 11.78
C GLN A 419 -11.97 -14.88 10.32
N LEU A 420 -12.05 -13.81 9.53
CA LEU A 420 -11.64 -13.84 8.12
C LEU A 420 -10.17 -14.23 8.02
N LEU A 421 -9.89 -15.29 7.28
CA LEU A 421 -8.57 -15.57 6.72
C LEU A 421 -8.36 -14.62 5.54
N ILE A 422 -7.40 -13.71 5.67
CA ILE A 422 -6.82 -12.95 4.55
C ILE A 422 -5.71 -13.79 3.91
#